data_AF-A0AB33U8N9-F1
#
_entry.id   AF-A0AB33U8N9-F1
#
_cell.length_a   1.000
_cell.length_b   1.000
_cell.length_c   1.000
_cell.angle_alpha   90.00
_cell.angle_beta   90.00
_cell.angle_gamma   90.00
#
_symmetry.space_group_name_H-M   'P 1'
#
loop_
_entity.id
_entity.type
_entity.pdbx_description
1 polymer ?
#
loop_
_entity_poly.entity_id
_entity_poly.type
_entity_poly.pdbx_seq_one_letter_code
_entity_poly.pdbx_strand_id
1 'polypeptide(L)' 'MLKVVDVCKRYGAHQVLSYVSFELQAGDLVALVGPNGVGKSTLLNIISNTETADRGSVTINGRSNSDRAIF' A
#
# COMPACT_ATOMS: atom_id res chain seq x y z
N MET A 1 -6.15 -9.67 8.04
CA MET A 1 -5.95 -9.74 6.59
C MET A 1 -5.72 -8.34 6.04
N LEU A 2 -4.55 -8.09 5.46
CA LEU A 2 -4.25 -6.89 4.68
C LEU A 2 -4.48 -7.21 3.20
N LYS A 3 -5.22 -6.36 2.50
CA LYS A 3 -5.45 -6.51 1.05
C LYS A 3 -5.18 -5.19 0.34
N VAL A 4 -4.29 -5.24 -0.64
CA VAL A 4 -3.89 -4.14 -1.50
C VAL A 4 -4.33 -4.49 -2.91
N VAL A 5 -5.08 -3.60 -3.57
CA VAL A 5 -5.63 -3.85 -4.91
C VAL A 5 -5.33 -2.66 -5.81
N ASP A 6 -4.58 -2.92 -6.87
CA ASP A 6 -4.26 -2.04 -7.99
C ASP A 6 -3.72 -0.67 -7.58
N VAL A 7 -2.95 -0.65 -6.48
CA VAL A 7 -2.41 0.59 -5.93
C VAL A 7 -1.42 1.21 -6.92
N CYS A 8 -1.68 2.46 -7.27
CA CYS A 8 -0.82 3.28 -8.12
C CYS A 8 -0.42 4.57 -7.39
N LYS A 9 0.80 5.02 -7.65
CA LYS A 9 1.29 6.31 -7.15
C LYS A 9 2.26 6.94 -8.14
N ARG A 10 2.06 8.24 -8.42
CA ARG A 10 2.92 9.07 -9.26
C ARG A 10 3.28 10.35 -8.51
N TYR A 11 4.50 10.82 -8.72
CA TYR A 11 4.95 12.16 -8.34
C TYR A 11 5.31 12.92 -9.61
N GLY A 12 4.45 13.85 -10.01
CA GLY A 12 4.55 14.52 -11.31
C GLY A 12 4.55 13.52 -12.47
N ALA A 13 5.62 13.52 -13.27
CA ALA A 13 5.76 12.60 -14.40
C ALA A 13 6.23 11.19 -13.99
N HIS A 14 6.78 11.02 -12.78
CA HIS A 14 7.40 9.78 -12.35
C HIS A 14 6.38 8.83 -11.71
N GLN A 15 6.23 7.63 -12.27
CA GLN A 15 5.41 6.58 -11.69
C GLN A 15 6.24 5.74 -10.72
N VAL A 16 5.88 5.79 -9.43
CA VAL A 16 6.57 5.08 -8.35
C VAL A 16 5.92 3.73 -8.04
N LEU A 17 4.58 3.65 -8.10
CA LEU A 17 3.85 2.38 -7.98
C LEU A 17 2.95 2.17 -9.20
N SER A 18 2.92 0.94 -9.71
CA SER A 18 2.15 0.56 -10.90
C SER A 18 1.35 -0.71 -10.63
N TYR A 19 0.05 -0.55 -10.37
CA TYR A 19 -0.92 -1.63 -10.18
C TYR A 19 -0.46 -2.70 -9.17
N VAL A 20 -0.01 -2.25 -7.99
CA VAL A 20 0.46 -3.16 -6.94
C VAL A 20 -0.75 -3.84 -6.30
N SER A 21 -0.77 -5.17 -6.34
CA SER A 21 -1.84 -6.01 -5.80
C SER A 21 -1.26 -7.19 -5.01
N PHE A 22 -1.69 -7.36 -3.75
CA PHE A 22 -1.34 -8.50 -2.92
C PHE A 22 -2.27 -8.63 -1.71
N GLU A 23 -2.27 -9.81 -1.10
CA GLU A 23 -3.02 -10.11 0.13
C GLU A 23 -2.10 -10.78 1.15
N LEU A 24 -2.15 -10.33 2.40
CA LEU A 24 -1.42 -10.92 3.52
C LEU A 24 -2.41 -11.34 4.62
N GLN A 25 -2.18 -12.50 5.20
CA GLN A 25 -2.93 -13.03 6.32
C GLN A 25 -2.31 -12.62 7.67
N ALA A 26 -3.09 -12.77 8.74
CA ALA A 26 -2.56 -12.57 10.07
C ALA A 26 -1.53 -13.65 10.39
N GLY A 27 -0.35 -13.24 10.86
CA GLY A 27 0.77 -14.13 11.14
C GLY A 27 1.79 -14.27 10.00
N ASP A 28 1.50 -13.71 8.81
CA ASP A 28 2.48 -13.70 7.72
C ASP A 28 3.68 -12.82 8.07
N LEU A 29 4.88 -13.37 7.88
CA LEU A 29 6.14 -12.62 7.94
C LEU A 29 6.60 -12.33 6.53
N VAL A 30 6.62 -11.05 6.15
CA VAL A 30 6.94 -10.61 4.78
C VAL A 30 8.00 -9.52 4.82
N ALA A 31 8.95 -9.60 3.88
CA ALA A 31 9.96 -8.57 3.66
C ALA A 31 9.69 -7.83 2.35
N LEU A 32 9.61 -6.50 2.40
CA LEU A 32 9.53 -5.64 1.23
C LEU A 32 10.94 -5.25 0.78
N VAL A 33 11.41 -5.82 -0.33
CA VAL A 33 12.78 -5.65 -0.84
C VAL A 33 12.81 -4.96 -2.20
N GLY A 34 13.93 -4.31 -2.52
CA GLY A 34 14.15 -3.66 -3.81
C GLY A 34 15.11 -2.46 -3.72
N PRO A 35 15.56 -1.89 -4.85
CA PRO A 35 16.49 -0.77 -4.88
C PRO A 35 15.98 0.49 -4.19
N ASN A 36 16.88 1.43 -3.87
CA ASN A 36 16.49 2.74 -3.37
C ASN A 36 15.67 3.50 -4.43
N GLY A 37 14.61 4.20 -3.99
CA GLY A 37 13.73 4.95 -4.88
C GLY A 37 12.62 4.15 -5.58
N VAL A 38 12.59 2.82 -5.46
CA VAL A 38 11.58 1.98 -6.15
C VAL A 38 10.16 2.05 -5.57
N GLY A 39 9.92 2.88 -4.53
CA GLY A 39 8.59 3.06 -3.96
C GLY A 39 8.25 2.23 -2.71
N LYS A 40 9.23 1.59 -2.07
CA LYS A 40 8.99 0.79 -0.85
C LYS A 40 8.34 1.61 0.27
N SER A 41 8.96 2.74 0.63
CA SER A 41 8.42 3.65 1.66
C SER A 41 7.07 4.23 1.24
N THR A 42 6.90 4.56 -0.04
CA THR A 42 5.62 5.02 -0.59
C THR A 42 4.52 3.97 -0.40
N LEU A 43 4.80 2.69 -0.70
CA LEU A 43 3.84 1.61 -0.49
C LEU A 43 3.49 1.45 1.00
N LEU A 44 4.49 1.48 1.89
CA LEU A 44 4.26 1.40 3.33
C LEU A 44 3.42 2.57 3.85
N ASN A 45 3.74 3.80 3.42
CA ASN A 45 2.98 5.01 3.79
C ASN A 45 1.53 4.94 3.32
N ILE A 46 1.29 4.44 2.10
CA ILE A 46 -0.05 4.21 1.58
C ILE A 46 -0.79 3.19 2.43
N ILE A 47 -0.15 2.08 2.80
CA ILE A 47 -0.78 1.05 3.64
C ILE A 47 -1.13 1.62 5.02
N SER A 48 -0.24 2.40 5.62
CA SER A 48 -0.45 3.06 6.91
C SER A 48 -1.34 4.30 6.85
N ASN A 49 -1.90 4.62 5.67
CA ASN A 49 -2.76 5.79 5.45
C ASN A 49 -2.10 7.13 5.82
N THR A 50 -0.77 7.21 5.78
CA THR A 50 -0.02 8.48 5.92
C THR A 50 0.21 9.16 4.57
N GLU A 51 -0.06 8.44 3.48
CA GLU A 51 -0.05 8.95 2.12
C GLU A 51 -1.23 8.37 1.33
N THR A 52 -1.82 9.16 0.43
CA THR A 52 -2.96 8.73 -0.38
C THR A 52 -2.47 8.14 -1.71
N ALA A 53 -2.99 6.95 -2.08
CA ALA A 53 -2.79 6.37 -3.40
C ALA A 53 -3.55 7.18 -4.47
N ASP A 54 -3.02 7.23 -5.69
CA ASP A 54 -3.71 7.93 -6.79
C ASP A 54 -4.81 7.03 -7.40
N ARG A 55 -4.65 5.71 -7.30
CA ARG A 55 -5.63 4.68 -7.67
C ARG A 55 -5.48 3.45 -6.77
N GLY A 56 -6.50 2.60 -6.81
CA GLY A 56 -6.53 1.35 -6.07
C GLY A 56 -7.08 1.52 -4.66
N SER A 57 -6.95 0.48 -3.84
CA SER A 57 -7.47 0.47 -2.47
C SER A 57 -6.59 -0.36 -1.54
N VAL A 58 -6.62 0.01 -0.26
CA VAL A 58 -6.04 -0.78 0.83
C VAL A 58 -7.13 -1.05 1.85
N THR A 59 -7.26 -2.32 2.24
CA THR A 59 -8.17 -2.75 3.30
C THR A 59 -7.44 -3.57 4.35
N ILE A 60 -7.81 -3.35 5.61
CA ILE A 60 -7.31 -4.08 6.77
C ILE A 60 -8.53 -4.70 7.45
N ASN A 61 -8.53 -6.03 7.57
CA ASN A 61 -9.63 -6.82 8.11
C ASN A 61 -10.99 -6.48 7.45
N GLY A 62 -10.98 -6.26 6.14
CA GLY A 62 -12.17 -5.95 5.35
C GLY A 62 -12.67 -4.50 5.45
N ARG A 63 -11.95 -3.62 6.14
CA ARG A 63 -12.29 -2.19 6.27
C ARG A 63 -11.23 -1.33 5.57
N SER A 64 -11.62 -0.17 5.05
CA SER A 64 -10.67 0.78 4.44
C SER A 64 -9.60 1.21 5.44
N ASN A 65 -8.33 1.28 5.04
CA ASN A 65 -7.25 1.76 5.93
C ASN A 65 -7.39 3.24 6.35
N SER A 66 -8.33 3.97 5.76
CA SER A 66 -8.72 5.32 6.17
C SER A 66 -9.72 5.35 7.34
N ASP A 67 -10.27 4.21 7.74
CA ASP A 67 -11.18 4.10 8.89
C ASP A 67 -10.40 4.29 10.20
N ARG A 68 -10.82 5.30 10.99
CA ARG A 68 -10.22 5.62 12.29
C ARG A 68 -10.37 4.52 13.34
N ALA A 69 -11.24 3.53 13.12
CA ALA A 69 -11.40 2.41 14.03
C ALA A 69 -10.34 1.31 13.86
N ILE A 70 -9.46 1.41 12.86
CA ILE A 70 -8.41 0.40 12.57
C ILE A 70 -7.10 0.71 13.31
N PHE A 71 -6.90 1.96 13.74
CA PHE A 71 -5.70 2.44 14.43
C PHE A 71 -6.04 3.14 15.74
#